data_AF-A0A7W4BR35-F1
#
_entry.id   AF-A0A7W4BR35-F1
#
_cell.length_a   1.000
_cell.length_b   1.000
_cell.length_c   1.000
_cell.angle_alpha   90.00
_cell.angle_beta   90.00
_cell.angle_gamma   90.00
#
_symmetry.space_group_name_H-M   'P 1'
#
loop_
_entity.id
_entity.type
_entity.pdbx_description
1 polymer ?
#
loop_
_entity_poly.entity_id
_entity_poly.type
_entity_poly.pdbx_seq_one_letter_code
_entity_poly.pdbx_strand_id
1 'polypeptide(L)'
;MGKQAASEVKAVIKSFRDTLNDISTSWKYDLLLPDSAIDGMQAMVKQLDEVTPKIDQGVKTAANDIGNRVNKALDEFEPPASTGVVGKPKKTVANELKPPKGNDLKGATALKRVRNPALDAHYKNLAAYETAYKNKLDDAIKNGDSSHRIGAFKAKLTEVKGERAASAYMAQHFYKPPPPAKMELGFGPGPGFDQVWAKRDKNGNVLEYFIVEAKGPGAELTKGAKKGDQMTTKWIKNTIKSMRKSKKYPAQNTLGNDLFNANDLDIPLNKIVIEAVEKGGQVVEGKLQPLP
;
A
#
# COMPACT_ATOMS: atom_id res chain seq x y z
N MET A 1 -3.03 12.17 11.70
CA MET A 1 -2.89 11.79 10.27
C MET A 1 -3.55 12.79 9.31
N GLY A 2 -4.83 13.14 9.45
CA GLY A 2 -5.52 14.03 8.48
C GLY A 2 -4.95 15.46 8.31
N LYS A 3 -4.55 16.13 9.41
CA LYS A 3 -3.96 17.48 9.34
C LYS A 3 -2.57 17.50 8.69
N GLN A 4 -1.78 16.43 8.86
CA GLN A 4 -0.42 16.34 8.32
C GLN A 4 -0.42 16.04 6.82
N ALA A 5 -1.27 15.11 6.36
CA ALA A 5 -1.46 14.86 4.93
C ALA A 5 -2.01 16.10 4.19
N ALA A 6 -2.92 16.86 4.82
CA ALA A 6 -3.42 18.10 4.26
C ALA A 6 -2.33 19.18 4.15
N SER A 7 -1.43 19.29 5.13
CA SER A 7 -0.31 20.24 5.06
C SER A 7 0.72 19.87 4.00
N GLU A 8 1.00 18.58 3.79
CA GLU A 8 1.94 18.11 2.77
C GLU A 8 1.39 18.33 1.35
N VAL A 9 0.10 18.02 1.13
CA VAL A 9 -0.58 18.33 -0.14
C VAL A 9 -0.57 19.83 -0.43
N LYS A 10 -0.79 20.66 0.60
CA LYS A 10 -0.74 22.12 0.47
C LYS A 10 0.66 22.63 0.11
N ALA A 11 1.70 22.06 0.71
CA ALA A 11 3.09 22.42 0.41
C ALA A 11 3.46 22.10 -1.04
N VAL A 12 3.03 20.93 -1.55
CA VAL A 12 3.27 20.53 -2.94
C VAL A 12 2.50 21.40 -3.93
N ILE A 13 1.21 21.67 -3.68
CA ILE A 13 0.39 22.55 -4.54
C ILE A 13 0.98 23.96 -4.60
N LYS A 14 1.45 24.47 -3.45
CA LYS A 14 2.11 25.76 -3.39
C LYS A 14 3.41 25.77 -4.20
N SER A 15 4.30 24.78 -4.03
CA SER A 15 5.57 24.77 -4.76
C SER A 15 5.40 24.66 -6.27
N PHE A 16 4.42 23.86 -6.73
CA PHE A 16 4.08 23.76 -8.15
C PHE A 16 3.53 25.07 -8.71
N ARG A 17 2.63 25.73 -7.96
CA ARG A 17 2.09 27.03 -8.36
C ARG A 17 3.19 28.08 -8.46
N ASP A 18 4.02 28.19 -7.43
CA ASP A 18 5.11 29.16 -7.37
C ASP A 18 6.09 28.94 -8.55
N THR A 19 6.42 27.68 -8.85
CA THR A 19 7.29 27.33 -9.98
C THR A 19 6.67 27.69 -11.34
N LEU A 20 5.39 27.40 -11.55
CA LEU A 20 4.69 27.77 -12.79
C LEU A 20 4.59 29.30 -12.94
N ASN A 21 4.34 30.01 -11.84
CA ASN A 21 4.26 31.46 -11.84
C ASN A 21 5.63 32.09 -12.14
N ASP A 22 6.70 31.59 -11.53
CA ASP A 22 8.07 32.06 -11.77
C ASP A 22 8.51 31.85 -13.23
N ILE A 23 8.13 30.72 -13.84
CA ILE A 23 8.43 30.47 -15.26
C ILE A 23 7.60 31.36 -16.17
N SER A 24 6.29 31.47 -15.92
CA SER A 24 5.34 32.19 -16.80
C SER A 24 5.34 33.71 -16.66
N THR A 25 6.10 34.26 -15.72
CA THR A 25 6.29 35.72 -15.55
C THR A 25 7.73 36.15 -15.77
N SER A 26 8.63 35.22 -16.08
CA SER A 26 10.05 35.49 -16.26
C SER A 26 10.34 35.87 -17.70
N TRP A 27 10.88 37.09 -17.85
CA TRP A 27 11.38 37.63 -19.12
C TRP A 27 12.39 36.72 -19.86
N LYS A 28 13.05 35.80 -19.14
CA LYS A 28 13.99 34.84 -19.75
C LYS A 28 13.27 33.76 -20.55
N TYR A 29 12.05 33.41 -20.16
CA TYR A 29 11.27 32.35 -20.81
C TYR A 29 10.31 32.89 -21.87
N ASP A 30 9.98 34.19 -21.85
CA ASP A 30 9.24 34.88 -22.91
C ASP A 30 9.91 34.74 -24.29
N LEU A 31 11.25 34.68 -24.33
CA LEU A 31 12.01 34.54 -25.57
C LEU A 31 12.08 33.08 -26.08
N LEU A 32 11.78 32.11 -25.21
CA LEU A 32 12.01 30.68 -25.44
C LEU A 32 10.72 29.88 -25.57
N LEU A 33 9.62 30.39 -25.02
CA LEU A 33 8.32 29.75 -25.01
C LEU A 33 7.33 30.55 -25.84
N PRO A 34 6.48 29.90 -26.65
CA PRO A 34 5.41 30.59 -27.34
C PRO A 34 4.38 31.12 -26.33
N ASP A 35 3.75 32.26 -26.65
CA ASP A 35 2.74 32.90 -25.81
C ASP A 35 1.64 31.92 -25.34
N SER A 36 1.23 30.98 -26.19
CA SER A 36 0.24 29.95 -25.85
C SER A 36 0.67 28.99 -24.73
N ALA A 37 1.97 28.74 -24.58
CA ALA A 37 2.51 27.96 -23.46
C ALA A 37 2.52 28.79 -22.17
N ILE A 38 2.81 30.09 -22.27
CA ILE A 38 2.78 31.03 -21.15
C ILE A 38 1.34 31.20 -20.64
N ASP A 39 0.40 31.46 -21.55
CA ASP A 39 -1.05 31.54 -21.25
C ASP A 39 -1.56 30.25 -20.61
N GLY A 40 -1.13 29.09 -21.12
CA GLY A 40 -1.47 27.78 -20.56
C GLY A 40 -0.98 27.60 -19.12
N MET A 41 0.26 28.03 -18.83
CA MET A 41 0.81 27.99 -17.47
C MET A 41 0.08 28.97 -16.54
N GLN A 42 -0.23 30.18 -16.99
CA GLN A 42 -0.99 31.16 -16.20
C GLN A 42 -2.42 30.68 -15.92
N ALA A 43 -3.07 30.03 -16.88
CA ALA A 43 -4.38 29.41 -16.68
C ALA A 43 -4.32 28.29 -15.63
N MET A 44 -3.25 27.48 -15.61
CA MET A 44 -3.02 26.48 -14.58
C MET A 44 -2.76 27.09 -13.20
N VAL A 45 -1.98 28.16 -13.11
CA VAL A 45 -1.78 28.92 -11.85
C VAL A 45 -3.12 29.40 -11.29
N LYS A 46 -3.98 29.98 -12.14
CA LYS A 46 -5.32 30.44 -11.74
C LYS A 46 -6.22 29.29 -11.26
N GLN A 47 -6.20 28.14 -11.93
CA GLN A 47 -6.92 26.95 -11.46
C GLN A 47 -6.41 26.46 -10.09
N LEU A 48 -5.11 26.51 -9.85
CA LEU A 48 -4.52 26.14 -8.56
C LEU A 48 -4.94 27.13 -7.46
N ASP A 49 -5.02 28.44 -7.76
CA ASP A 49 -5.55 29.45 -6.84
C ASP A 49 -7.01 29.21 -6.48
N GLU A 50 -7.85 28.77 -7.42
CA GLU A 50 -9.26 28.48 -7.19
C GLU A 50 -9.50 27.17 -6.42
N VAL A 51 -8.65 26.15 -6.61
CA VAL A 51 -8.83 24.82 -6.02
C VAL A 51 -8.25 24.72 -4.61
N THR A 52 -7.14 25.42 -4.34
CA THR A 52 -6.49 25.42 -3.02
C THR A 52 -7.46 25.75 -1.85
N PRO A 53 -8.28 26.81 -1.89
CA PRO A 53 -9.21 27.11 -0.81
C PRO A 53 -10.34 26.08 -0.69
N LYS A 54 -10.73 25.40 -1.77
CA LYS A 54 -11.75 24.32 -1.74
C LYS A 54 -11.22 23.07 -1.01
N ILE A 55 -9.92 22.77 -1.17
CA ILE A 55 -9.25 21.71 -0.42
C ILE A 55 -9.20 22.06 1.07
N ASP A 56 -8.82 23.29 1.40
CA ASP A 56 -8.80 23.77 2.80
C ASP A 56 -10.20 23.67 3.44
N GLN A 57 -11.25 24.03 2.70
CA GLN A 57 -12.63 23.93 3.17
C GLN A 57 -13.07 22.46 3.34
N GLY A 58 -12.77 21.59 2.37
CA GLY A 58 -13.12 20.18 2.45
C GLY A 58 -12.47 19.45 3.63
N VAL A 59 -11.21 19.75 3.92
CA VAL A 59 -10.49 19.20 5.09
C VAL A 59 -11.10 19.69 6.39
N LYS A 60 -11.45 20.98 6.50
CA LYS A 60 -12.13 21.53 7.68
C LYS A 60 -13.50 20.88 7.90
N THR A 61 -14.31 20.75 6.86
CA THR A 61 -15.61 20.08 6.93
C THR A 61 -15.47 18.63 7.36
N ALA A 62 -14.56 17.86 6.76
CA ALA A 62 -14.33 16.47 7.13
C ALA A 62 -13.86 16.32 8.59
N ALA A 63 -12.99 17.21 9.06
CA ALA A 63 -12.54 17.19 10.45
C ALA A 63 -13.68 17.51 11.44
N ASN A 64 -14.54 18.48 11.11
CA ASN A 64 -15.71 18.82 11.90
C ASN A 64 -16.76 17.70 11.91
N ASP A 65 -17.02 17.07 10.77
CA ASP A 65 -17.95 15.94 10.67
C ASP A 65 -17.47 14.72 11.47
N ILE A 66 -16.17 14.43 11.42
CA ILE A 66 -15.57 13.37 12.24
C ILE A 66 -15.69 13.73 13.72
N GLY A 67 -15.34 14.97 14.10
CA GLY A 67 -15.47 15.44 15.49
C GLY A 67 -16.90 15.32 16.01
N ASN A 68 -17.87 15.77 15.23
CA ASN A 68 -19.29 15.70 15.58
C ASN A 68 -19.79 14.25 15.67
N ARG A 69 -19.36 13.35 14.78
CA ARG A 69 -19.70 11.92 14.83
C ARG A 69 -19.09 11.22 16.04
N VAL A 70 -17.86 11.58 16.40
CA VAL A 70 -17.18 11.03 17.60
C VAL A 70 -17.85 11.53 18.87
N ASN A 71 -18.12 12.83 18.97
CA ASN A 71 -18.81 13.41 20.13
C ASN A 71 -20.22 12.82 20.28
N LYS A 72 -20.97 12.71 19.19
CA LYS A 72 -22.29 12.05 19.21
C LYS A 72 -22.21 10.58 19.64
N ALA A 73 -21.22 9.83 19.16
CA ALA A 73 -21.02 8.44 19.57
C ALA A 73 -20.56 8.29 21.05
N LEU A 74 -19.94 9.33 21.61
CA LEU A 74 -19.57 9.39 23.03
C LEU A 74 -20.76 9.80 23.91
N ASP A 75 -21.58 10.76 23.44
CA ASP A 75 -22.78 11.23 24.15
C ASP A 75 -23.91 10.19 24.15
N GLU A 76 -24.06 9.42 23.06
CA GLU A 76 -25.03 8.33 22.94
C GLU A 76 -24.55 7.01 23.60
N PHE A 77 -23.33 6.99 24.15
CA PHE A 77 -22.81 5.83 24.87
C PHE A 77 -23.36 5.81 26.30
N GLU A 78 -24.52 5.18 26.50
CA GLU A 78 -24.93 4.76 27.83
C GLU A 78 -24.18 3.47 28.22
N PRO A 79 -23.33 3.48 29.26
CA PRO A 79 -22.75 2.24 29.76
C PRO A 79 -23.87 1.37 30.35
N PRO A 80 -23.96 0.08 29.99
CA PRO A 80 -25.03 -0.78 30.48
C PRO A 80 -24.97 -0.89 32.01
N ALA A 81 -26.12 -0.85 32.67
CA ALA A 81 -26.24 -1.11 34.10
C ALA A 81 -25.60 -2.46 34.45
N SER A 82 -24.58 -2.42 35.29
CA SER A 82 -23.82 -3.60 35.70
C SER A 82 -24.66 -4.49 36.62
N THR A 83 -25.30 -5.50 36.03
CA THR A 83 -25.87 -6.63 36.76
C THR A 83 -25.18 -7.92 36.30
N GLY A 84 -24.01 -8.23 36.85
CA GLY A 84 -23.32 -9.50 36.56
C GLY A 84 -21.92 -9.64 37.17
N VAL A 85 -21.68 -10.80 37.79
CA VAL A 85 -20.46 -11.18 38.53
C VAL A 85 -19.18 -11.10 37.67
N VAL A 86 -18.12 -10.53 38.24
CA VAL A 86 -16.78 -10.38 37.65
C VAL A 86 -16.21 -11.76 37.26
N GLY A 87 -15.77 -11.92 35.99
CA GLY A 87 -14.91 -13.04 35.58
C GLY A 87 -15.35 -13.92 34.40
N LYS A 88 -16.44 -13.62 33.69
CA LYS A 88 -16.79 -14.36 32.44
C LYS A 88 -17.02 -13.40 31.26
N PRO A 89 -16.26 -13.51 30.14
CA PRO A 89 -16.53 -12.71 28.95
C PRO A 89 -17.81 -13.19 28.27
N LYS A 90 -18.81 -12.31 28.14
CA LYS A 90 -20.02 -12.55 27.35
C LYS A 90 -19.76 -12.05 25.92
N LYS A 91 -19.97 -12.91 24.90
CA LYS A 91 -19.96 -12.49 23.49
C LYS A 91 -21.14 -11.54 23.25
N THR A 92 -20.85 -10.25 23.05
CA THR A 92 -21.81 -9.33 22.43
C THR A 92 -21.66 -9.46 20.92
N VAL A 93 -22.73 -9.92 20.26
CA VAL A 93 -22.82 -9.87 18.80
C VAL A 93 -22.96 -8.40 18.41
N ALA A 94 -21.93 -7.84 17.78
CA ALA A 94 -22.05 -6.53 17.14
C ALA A 94 -23.01 -6.70 15.95
N ASN A 95 -24.14 -6.00 15.97
CA ASN A 95 -25.01 -5.93 14.79
C ASN A 95 -24.23 -5.28 13.65
N GLU A 96 -24.10 -5.98 12.52
CA GLU A 96 -23.49 -5.43 11.31
C GLU A 96 -24.31 -4.23 10.82
N LEU A 97 -23.76 -3.03 11.04
CA LEU A 97 -24.26 -1.80 10.45
C LEU A 97 -24.04 -1.88 8.94
N LYS A 98 -25.16 -1.83 8.19
CA LYS A 98 -25.10 -1.68 6.73
C LYS A 98 -24.36 -0.39 6.40
N PRO A 99 -23.49 -0.38 5.38
CA PRO A 99 -22.77 0.82 4.98
C PRO A 99 -23.76 1.94 4.61
N PRO A 100 -23.50 3.20 5.01
CA PRO A 100 -24.39 4.31 4.67
C PRO A 100 -24.43 4.49 3.15
N LYS A 101 -25.64 4.45 2.58
CA LYS A 101 -25.87 4.90 1.20
C LYS A 101 -25.70 6.41 1.13
N GLY A 102 -24.89 6.89 0.19
CA GLY A 102 -24.90 8.31 -0.21
C GLY A 102 -23.60 9.10 -0.05
N ASN A 103 -22.44 8.48 0.14
CA ASN A 103 -21.15 9.21 0.19
C ASN A 103 -20.49 9.37 -1.20
N ASP A 104 -21.28 9.26 -2.26
CA ASP A 104 -20.81 9.37 -3.63
C ASP A 104 -20.67 10.86 -3.97
N LEU A 105 -19.42 11.32 -4.18
CA LEU A 105 -19.16 12.64 -4.74
C LEU A 105 -19.76 12.72 -6.14
N LYS A 106 -21.00 13.21 -6.24
CA LYS A 106 -21.68 13.43 -7.52
C LYS A 106 -20.90 14.48 -8.32
N GLY A 107 -20.29 14.07 -9.43
CA GLY A 107 -19.71 14.97 -10.43
C GLY A 107 -18.21 14.82 -10.68
N ALA A 108 -17.46 14.04 -9.88
CA ALA A 108 -16.11 13.66 -10.28
C ALA A 108 -16.19 12.49 -11.26
N THR A 109 -15.76 12.68 -12.51
CA THR A 109 -15.38 11.56 -13.37
C THR A 109 -14.29 10.82 -12.62
N ALA A 110 -14.64 9.73 -11.96
CA ALA A 110 -13.69 8.88 -11.28
C ALA A 110 -12.60 8.57 -12.31
N LEU A 111 -11.37 9.05 -12.08
CA LEU A 111 -10.20 8.49 -12.74
C LEU A 111 -10.40 6.99 -12.64
N LYS A 112 -10.59 6.30 -13.77
CA LYS A 112 -10.74 4.85 -13.79
C LYS A 112 -9.44 4.29 -13.23
N ARG A 113 -9.35 4.17 -11.91
CA ARG A 113 -8.30 3.45 -11.21
C ARG A 113 -8.40 2.07 -11.82
N VAL A 114 -7.42 1.70 -12.64
CA VAL A 114 -7.43 0.40 -13.30
C VAL A 114 -7.49 -0.61 -12.16
N ARG A 115 -8.67 -1.25 -12.00
CA ARG A 115 -8.88 -2.19 -10.91
C ARG A 115 -7.80 -3.25 -11.01
N ASN A 116 -7.18 -3.55 -9.88
CA ASN A 116 -6.23 -4.63 -9.77
C ASN A 116 -6.81 -5.67 -8.79
N PRO A 117 -7.57 -6.67 -9.29
CA PRO A 117 -8.17 -7.69 -8.45
C PRO A 117 -7.17 -8.47 -7.60
N ALA A 118 -5.92 -8.64 -8.07
CA ALA A 118 -4.88 -9.31 -7.31
C ALA A 118 -4.43 -8.48 -6.10
N LEU A 119 -4.32 -7.15 -6.27
CA LEU A 119 -4.05 -6.24 -5.16
C LEU A 119 -5.20 -6.21 -4.14
N ASP A 120 -6.45 -6.22 -4.60
CA ASP A 120 -7.62 -6.28 -3.72
C ASP A 120 -7.65 -7.60 -2.92
N ALA A 121 -7.37 -8.73 -3.58
CA ALA A 121 -7.26 -10.04 -2.94
C ALA A 121 -6.11 -10.10 -1.92
N HIS A 122 -4.96 -9.51 -2.27
CA HIS A 122 -3.81 -9.39 -1.37
C HIS A 122 -4.17 -8.67 -0.07
N TYR A 123 -4.81 -7.51 -0.13
CA TYR A 123 -5.22 -6.78 1.07
C TYR A 123 -6.26 -7.55 1.90
N LYS A 124 -7.19 -8.25 1.25
CA LYS A 124 -8.15 -9.12 1.95
C LYS A 124 -7.44 -10.27 2.69
N ASN A 125 -6.47 -10.92 2.05
CA ASN A 125 -5.70 -11.99 2.65
C ASN A 125 -4.89 -11.50 3.85
N LEU A 126 -4.24 -10.34 3.72
CA LEU A 126 -3.50 -9.72 4.83
C LEU A 126 -4.40 -9.39 6.01
N ALA A 127 -5.59 -8.82 5.77
CA ALA A 127 -6.52 -8.49 6.85
C ALA A 127 -7.01 -9.74 7.60
N ALA A 128 -7.33 -10.82 6.87
CA ALA A 128 -7.72 -12.09 7.47
C ALA A 128 -6.57 -12.71 8.28
N TYR A 129 -5.36 -12.69 7.73
CA TYR A 129 -4.16 -13.21 8.40
C TYR A 129 -3.83 -12.43 9.67
N GLU A 130 -3.84 -11.10 9.60
CA GLU A 130 -3.61 -10.21 10.74
C GLU A 130 -4.61 -10.47 11.86
N THR A 131 -5.90 -10.58 11.52
CA THR A 131 -6.96 -10.87 12.50
C THR A 131 -6.71 -12.21 13.18
N ALA A 132 -6.39 -13.25 12.41
CA ALA A 132 -6.11 -14.57 12.95
C ALA A 132 -4.90 -14.58 13.90
N TYR A 133 -3.83 -13.86 13.58
CA TYR A 133 -2.62 -13.82 14.42
C TYR A 133 -2.71 -12.88 15.60
N LYS A 134 -3.52 -11.81 15.53
CA LYS A 134 -3.87 -11.00 16.71
C LYS A 134 -4.62 -11.84 17.73
N ASN A 135 -5.65 -12.56 17.31
CA ASN A 135 -6.40 -13.44 18.22
C ASN A 135 -5.49 -14.50 18.86
N LYS A 136 -4.60 -15.14 18.08
CA LYS A 136 -3.63 -16.10 18.61
C LYS A 136 -2.63 -15.49 19.59
N LEU A 137 -2.20 -14.25 19.35
CA LEU A 137 -1.30 -13.52 20.25
C LEU A 137 -2.00 -13.20 21.56
N ASP A 138 -3.24 -12.70 21.50
CA ASP A 138 -4.03 -12.36 22.67
C ASP A 138 -4.32 -13.61 23.52
N ASP A 139 -4.70 -14.72 22.88
CA ASP A 139 -4.90 -16.01 23.54
C ASP A 139 -3.60 -16.52 24.20
N ALA A 140 -2.46 -16.42 23.50
CA ALA A 140 -1.17 -16.85 24.03
C ALA A 140 -0.74 -16.02 25.25
N ILE A 141 -0.92 -14.70 25.21
CA ILE A 141 -0.63 -13.82 26.36
C ILE A 141 -1.54 -14.17 27.53
N LYS A 142 -2.85 -14.34 27.27
CA LYS A 142 -3.83 -14.67 28.29
C LYS A 142 -3.57 -16.01 28.97
N ASN A 143 -3.10 -17.00 28.22
CA ASN A 143 -2.80 -18.33 28.73
C ASN A 143 -1.42 -18.43 29.39
N GLY A 144 -0.62 -17.35 29.38
CA GLY A 144 0.74 -17.38 29.92
C GLY A 144 1.69 -18.25 29.10
N ASP A 145 1.49 -18.33 27.77
CA ASP A 145 2.36 -19.09 26.88
C ASP A 145 3.82 -18.58 26.93
N SER A 146 4.75 -19.42 26.49
CA SER A 146 6.17 -19.07 26.48
C SER A 146 6.48 -17.84 25.63
N SER A 147 7.49 -17.06 26.04
CA SER A 147 7.99 -15.89 25.30
C SER A 147 8.36 -16.23 23.85
N HIS A 148 8.82 -17.46 23.60
CA HIS A 148 9.12 -17.94 22.25
C HIS A 148 7.86 -17.99 21.37
N ARG A 149 6.76 -18.55 21.88
CA ARG A 149 5.50 -18.67 21.13
C ARG A 149 4.85 -17.30 20.90
N ILE A 150 4.87 -16.43 21.92
CA ILE A 150 4.43 -15.03 21.79
C ILE A 150 5.27 -14.29 20.74
N GLY A 151 6.59 -14.46 20.78
CA GLY A 151 7.52 -13.88 19.80
C GLY A 151 7.24 -14.33 18.37
N ALA A 152 6.93 -15.62 18.17
CA ALA A 152 6.57 -16.15 16.85
C ALA A 152 5.30 -15.50 16.27
N PHE A 153 4.27 -15.27 17.09
CA PHE A 153 3.06 -14.57 16.64
C PHE A 153 3.32 -13.08 16.35
N LYS A 154 4.14 -12.41 17.16
CA LYS A 154 4.57 -11.02 16.88
C LYS A 154 5.30 -10.94 15.53
N ALA A 155 6.22 -11.86 15.25
CA ALA A 155 6.92 -11.92 13.97
C ALA A 155 5.95 -12.04 12.77
N LYS A 156 4.88 -12.85 12.90
CA LYS A 156 3.84 -12.96 11.87
C LYS A 156 3.05 -11.66 11.65
N LEU A 157 2.82 -10.87 12.69
CA LEU A 157 2.22 -9.54 12.55
C LEU A 157 3.21 -8.55 11.92
N THR A 158 4.50 -8.67 12.22
CA THR A 158 5.56 -7.87 11.60
C THR A 158 5.69 -8.16 10.09
N GLU A 159 5.54 -9.43 9.66
CA GLU A 159 5.47 -9.82 8.24
C GLU A 159 4.33 -9.08 7.52
N VAL A 160 3.12 -9.06 8.11
CA VAL A 160 1.96 -8.35 7.54
C VAL A 160 2.23 -6.86 7.34
N LYS A 161 2.93 -6.24 8.29
CA LYS A 161 3.29 -4.82 8.21
C LYS A 161 4.22 -4.54 7.04
N GLY A 162 5.22 -5.40 6.84
CA GLY A 162 6.12 -5.34 5.69
C GLY A 162 5.36 -5.44 4.36
N GLU A 163 4.49 -6.44 4.23
CA GLU A 163 3.68 -6.67 3.03
C GLU A 163 2.78 -5.48 2.68
N ARG A 164 2.12 -4.88 3.68
CA ARG A 164 1.29 -3.69 3.46
C ARG A 164 2.12 -2.50 2.99
N ALA A 165 3.28 -2.26 3.62
CA ALA A 165 4.16 -1.15 3.27
C ALA A 165 4.71 -1.32 1.85
N ALA A 166 5.16 -2.52 1.49
CA ALA A 166 5.65 -2.84 0.15
C ALA A 166 4.55 -2.62 -0.92
N SER A 167 3.34 -3.12 -0.68
CA SER A 167 2.22 -2.92 -1.62
C SER A 167 1.83 -1.46 -1.78
N ALA A 168 1.83 -0.69 -0.69
CA ALA A 168 1.55 0.75 -0.73
C ALA A 168 2.63 1.50 -1.50
N TYR A 169 3.90 1.20 -1.24
CA TYR A 169 5.04 1.78 -1.94
C TYR A 169 4.96 1.49 -3.45
N MET A 170 4.72 0.23 -3.83
CA MET A 170 4.59 -0.15 -5.24
C MET A 170 3.45 0.59 -5.94
N ALA A 171 2.28 0.65 -5.29
CA ALA A 171 1.12 1.36 -5.81
C ALA A 171 1.31 2.89 -5.90
N GLN A 172 2.14 3.47 -5.04
CA GLN A 172 2.42 4.91 -5.05
C GLN A 172 3.49 5.28 -6.10
N HIS A 173 4.59 4.54 -6.13
CA HIS A 173 5.79 4.93 -6.87
C HIS A 173 5.83 4.37 -8.30
N PHE A 174 5.12 3.28 -8.60
CA PHE A 174 5.15 2.64 -9.92
C PHE A 174 3.82 2.78 -10.69
N TYR A 175 2.99 3.73 -10.29
CA TYR A 175 1.71 4.06 -10.93
C TYR A 175 1.83 5.07 -12.09
N LYS A 176 2.94 5.83 -12.20
CA LYS A 176 3.12 6.86 -13.25
C LYS A 176 4.55 6.89 -13.83
N PRO A 177 4.74 7.20 -15.13
CA PRO A 177 3.75 7.29 -16.21
C PRO A 177 3.29 5.88 -16.70
N PRO A 178 2.20 5.77 -17.49
CA PRO A 178 1.70 4.48 -17.96
C PRO A 178 2.71 3.72 -18.86
N PRO A 179 2.70 2.39 -18.82
CA PRO A 179 1.73 1.57 -18.10
C PRO A 179 2.06 1.43 -16.60
N PRO A 180 1.05 1.47 -15.71
CA PRO A 180 1.26 1.27 -14.28
C PRO A 180 1.65 -0.18 -14.01
N ALA A 181 2.52 -0.39 -13.03
CA ALA A 181 2.77 -1.73 -12.53
C ALA A 181 1.51 -2.28 -11.84
N LYS A 182 1.18 -3.53 -12.11
CA LYS A 182 0.07 -4.25 -11.47
C LYS A 182 0.60 -5.50 -10.78
N MET A 183 0.17 -5.71 -9.54
CA MET A 183 0.40 -6.96 -8.82
C MET A 183 -0.18 -8.15 -9.60
N GLU A 184 0.63 -9.19 -9.74
CA GLU A 184 0.26 -10.50 -10.31
C GLU A 184 0.38 -11.61 -9.25
N LEU A 185 1.22 -11.40 -8.23
CA LEU A 185 1.31 -12.23 -7.04
C LEU A 185 1.46 -11.33 -5.82
N GLY A 186 0.76 -11.69 -4.74
CA GLY A 186 0.95 -11.08 -3.43
C GLY A 186 0.72 -12.12 -2.34
N PHE A 187 0.75 -11.67 -1.09
CA PHE A 187 0.52 -12.45 0.11
C PHE A 187 -0.45 -13.64 -0.03
N GLY A 188 0.10 -14.83 0.15
CA GLY A 188 -0.62 -16.10 0.06
C GLY A 188 0.30 -17.30 0.27
N PRO A 189 -0.27 -18.52 0.40
CA PRO A 189 0.52 -19.72 0.58
C PRO A 189 1.18 -20.17 -0.74
N GLY A 190 2.34 -20.83 -0.62
CA GLY A 190 3.01 -21.52 -1.72
C GLY A 190 4.39 -20.95 -2.06
N PRO A 191 5.15 -21.61 -2.96
CA PRO A 191 6.41 -21.09 -3.43
C PRO A 191 6.22 -19.78 -4.20
N GLY A 192 7.07 -18.80 -3.93
CA GLY A 192 7.04 -17.55 -4.65
C GLY A 192 7.89 -16.50 -3.96
N PHE A 193 7.67 -15.29 -4.43
CA PHE A 193 8.13 -14.06 -3.82
C PHE A 193 7.00 -13.50 -2.96
N ASP A 194 7.31 -12.57 -2.07
CA ASP A 194 6.28 -11.86 -1.29
C ASP A 194 5.30 -11.18 -2.23
N GLN A 195 5.83 -10.47 -3.24
CA GLN A 195 5.03 -9.88 -4.31
C GLN A 195 5.72 -9.92 -5.67
N VAL A 196 4.91 -10.03 -6.72
CA VAL A 196 5.33 -9.84 -8.11
C VAL A 196 4.43 -8.81 -8.76
N TRP A 197 5.02 -7.81 -9.40
CA TRP A 197 4.31 -6.81 -10.17
C TRP A 197 4.80 -6.80 -11.61
N ALA A 198 3.94 -6.46 -12.55
CA ALA A 198 4.29 -6.35 -13.96
C ALA A 198 3.78 -5.05 -14.57
N LYS A 199 4.58 -4.44 -15.44
CA LYS A 199 4.11 -3.46 -16.41
C LYS A 199 3.83 -4.15 -17.72
N ARG A 200 2.69 -3.83 -18.32
CA ARG A 200 2.26 -4.40 -19.59
C ARG A 200 1.88 -3.32 -20.57
N ASP A 201 2.22 -3.52 -21.84
CA ASP A 201 1.78 -2.63 -22.92
C ASP A 201 0.26 -2.69 -23.14
N LYS A 202 -0.24 -1.92 -24.11
CA LYS A 202 -1.67 -1.89 -24.48
C LYS A 202 -2.20 -3.22 -25.02
N ASN A 203 -1.32 -4.11 -25.49
CA ASN A 203 -1.66 -5.43 -26.04
C ASN A 203 -1.57 -6.53 -24.96
N GLY A 204 -1.14 -6.20 -23.74
CA GLY A 204 -0.95 -7.15 -22.65
C GLY A 204 0.43 -7.81 -22.61
N ASN A 205 1.35 -7.43 -23.49
CA ASN A 205 2.73 -7.93 -23.46
C ASN A 205 3.45 -7.34 -22.26
N VAL A 206 4.28 -8.15 -21.60
CA VAL A 206 5.06 -7.69 -20.46
C VAL A 206 6.23 -6.84 -20.93
N LEU A 207 6.39 -5.68 -20.30
CA LEU A 207 7.52 -4.79 -20.50
C LEU A 207 8.59 -5.00 -19.44
N GLU A 208 8.18 -5.21 -18.19
CA GLU A 208 9.09 -5.49 -17.08
C GLU A 208 8.34 -6.13 -15.91
N TYR A 209 9.06 -6.93 -15.14
CA TYR A 209 8.63 -7.46 -13.85
C TYR A 209 9.36 -6.75 -12.70
N PHE A 210 8.69 -6.68 -11.56
CA PHE A 210 9.25 -6.31 -10.27
C PHE A 210 9.08 -7.46 -9.31
N ILE A 211 10.20 -8.01 -8.86
CA ILE A 211 10.30 -9.01 -7.82
C ILE A 211 10.52 -8.27 -6.51
N VAL A 212 9.50 -8.27 -5.65
CA VAL A 212 9.48 -7.49 -4.42
C VAL A 212 9.61 -8.42 -3.22
N GLU A 213 10.58 -8.11 -2.37
CA GLU A 213 10.73 -8.67 -1.03
C GLU A 213 10.24 -7.64 -0.01
N ALA A 214 9.29 -8.05 0.83
CA ALA A 214 8.63 -7.20 1.81
C ALA A 214 9.18 -7.48 3.21
N LYS A 215 9.81 -6.48 3.81
CA LYS A 215 10.39 -6.56 5.15
C LYS A 215 9.56 -5.80 6.17
N GLY A 216 9.30 -6.46 7.29
CA GLY A 216 8.82 -5.78 8.48
C GLY A 216 9.90 -4.85 9.05
N PRO A 217 9.54 -3.95 9.98
CA PRO A 217 10.49 -3.01 10.57
C PRO A 217 11.66 -3.73 11.26
N GLY A 218 12.87 -3.33 10.94
CA GLY A 218 14.11 -3.93 11.46
C GLY A 218 14.41 -5.35 10.97
N ALA A 219 13.65 -5.88 10.01
CA ALA A 219 13.88 -7.23 9.50
C ALA A 219 14.94 -7.26 8.39
N GLU A 220 15.89 -8.18 8.50
CA GLU A 220 16.95 -8.36 7.52
C GLU A 220 16.62 -9.40 6.44
N LEU A 221 17.39 -9.38 5.34
CA LEU A 221 17.36 -10.43 4.33
C LEU A 221 17.92 -11.74 4.90
N THR A 222 17.30 -12.86 4.54
CA THR A 222 17.76 -14.17 4.98
C THR A 222 19.07 -14.55 4.27
N LYS A 223 20.09 -14.92 5.04
CA LYS A 223 21.37 -15.46 4.55
C LYS A 223 21.49 -16.96 4.82
N GLY A 224 22.29 -17.67 4.02
CA GLY A 224 22.60 -19.09 4.22
C GLY A 224 21.46 -20.06 3.89
N ALA A 225 20.39 -19.60 3.23
CA ALA A 225 19.29 -20.48 2.86
C ALA A 225 19.71 -21.47 1.76
N LYS A 226 19.10 -22.67 1.72
CA LYS A 226 19.36 -23.69 0.68
C LYS A 226 19.18 -23.16 -0.76
N LYS A 227 18.34 -22.13 -0.93
CA LYS A 227 18.08 -21.48 -2.23
C LYS A 227 19.14 -20.42 -2.60
N GLY A 228 20.09 -20.13 -1.73
CA GLY A 228 20.98 -18.97 -1.79
C GLY A 228 20.47 -17.82 -0.93
N ASP A 229 21.30 -16.79 -0.75
CA ASP A 229 20.93 -15.59 -0.01
C ASP A 229 19.78 -14.87 -0.71
N GLN A 230 18.83 -14.39 0.08
CA GLN A 230 17.60 -13.79 -0.41
C GLN A 230 17.89 -12.62 -1.36
N MET A 231 17.13 -12.51 -2.44
CA MET A 231 17.29 -11.48 -3.50
C MET A 231 18.56 -11.55 -4.36
N THR A 232 19.46 -12.51 -4.12
CA THR A 232 20.52 -12.82 -5.09
C THR A 232 19.94 -13.43 -6.38
N THR A 233 20.68 -13.35 -7.48
CA THR A 233 20.28 -13.98 -8.76
C THR A 233 20.07 -15.49 -8.61
N LYS A 234 20.89 -16.16 -7.79
CA LYS A 234 20.74 -17.59 -7.50
C LYS A 234 19.42 -17.89 -6.78
N TRP A 235 19.06 -17.08 -5.79
CA TRP A 235 17.80 -17.24 -5.05
C TRP A 235 16.59 -17.05 -5.95
N ILE A 236 16.57 -16.01 -6.79
CA ILE A 236 15.48 -15.75 -7.75
C ILE A 236 15.30 -16.94 -8.70
N LYS A 237 16.38 -17.42 -9.33
CA LYS A 237 16.34 -18.58 -10.24
C LYS A 237 15.78 -19.84 -9.55
N ASN A 238 16.19 -20.09 -8.30
CA ASN A 238 15.71 -21.23 -7.53
C ASN A 238 14.24 -21.09 -7.09
N THR A 239 13.79 -19.87 -6.78
CA THR A 239 12.40 -19.57 -6.46
C THR A 239 11.51 -19.76 -7.69
N ILE A 240 11.90 -19.22 -8.85
CA ILE A 240 11.20 -19.44 -10.13
C ILE A 240 11.10 -20.94 -10.45
N LYS A 241 12.20 -21.70 -10.31
CA LYS A 241 12.18 -23.16 -10.51
C LYS A 241 11.22 -23.88 -9.56
N SER A 242 11.10 -23.39 -8.32
CA SER A 242 10.16 -23.94 -7.33
C SER A 242 8.70 -23.63 -7.70
N MET A 243 8.43 -22.40 -8.17
CA MET A 243 7.11 -21.98 -8.65
C MET A 243 6.67 -22.88 -9.81
N ARG A 244 7.51 -23.07 -10.84
CA ARG A 244 7.20 -23.89 -12.03
C ARG A 244 6.84 -25.35 -11.74
N LYS A 245 7.41 -25.91 -10.68
CA LYS A 245 7.31 -27.35 -10.35
C LYS A 245 6.32 -27.63 -9.23
N SER A 246 5.57 -26.61 -8.79
CA SER A 246 4.67 -26.76 -7.65
C SER A 246 3.48 -27.63 -8.03
N LYS A 247 3.41 -28.85 -7.46
CA LYS A 247 2.23 -29.72 -7.61
C LYS A 247 1.06 -29.23 -6.75
N LYS A 248 1.35 -28.65 -5.58
CA LYS A 248 0.35 -28.19 -4.61
C LYS A 248 -0.26 -26.84 -5.00
N TYR A 249 0.48 -26.00 -5.71
CA TYR A 249 0.06 -24.65 -6.08
C TYR A 249 0.19 -24.45 -7.60
N PRO A 250 -0.61 -25.15 -8.41
CA PRO A 250 -0.48 -25.11 -9.88
C PRO A 250 -0.72 -23.71 -10.45
N ALA A 251 -1.49 -22.86 -9.78
CA ALA A 251 -1.70 -21.47 -10.18
C ALA A 251 -0.39 -20.65 -10.22
N GLN A 252 0.62 -21.02 -9.41
CA GLN A 252 1.94 -20.37 -9.42
C GLN A 252 2.82 -20.88 -10.58
N ASN A 253 2.47 -21.99 -11.22
CA ASN A 253 3.28 -22.55 -12.30
C ASN A 253 3.28 -21.65 -13.53
N THR A 254 2.14 -21.03 -13.87
CA THR A 254 2.01 -20.10 -14.99
C THR A 254 2.94 -18.92 -14.81
N LEU A 255 2.80 -18.18 -13.69
CA LEU A 255 3.69 -17.05 -13.39
C LEU A 255 5.17 -17.49 -13.29
N GLY A 256 5.44 -18.67 -12.73
CA GLY A 256 6.78 -19.22 -12.71
C GLY A 256 7.37 -19.47 -14.10
N ASN A 257 6.55 -19.91 -15.07
CA ASN A 257 6.98 -20.08 -16.45
C ASN A 257 7.17 -18.72 -17.13
N ASP A 258 6.27 -17.76 -16.88
CA ASP A 258 6.37 -16.42 -17.45
C ASP A 258 7.65 -15.69 -16.99
N LEU A 259 7.97 -15.78 -15.69
CA LEU A 259 9.21 -15.22 -15.13
C LEU A 259 10.47 -15.95 -15.61
N PHE A 260 10.37 -17.24 -15.92
CA PHE A 260 11.49 -18.00 -16.50
C PHE A 260 11.74 -17.56 -17.95
N ASN A 261 10.68 -17.47 -18.76
CA ASN A 261 10.75 -17.09 -20.17
C ASN A 261 11.13 -15.61 -20.35
N ALA A 262 10.83 -14.76 -19.38
CA ALA A 262 11.24 -13.35 -19.40
C ALA A 262 12.75 -13.18 -19.60
N ASN A 263 13.57 -14.10 -19.06
CA ASN A 263 15.01 -14.08 -19.27
C ASN A 263 15.42 -14.42 -20.71
N ASP A 264 14.64 -15.24 -21.42
CA ASP A 264 14.90 -15.62 -22.82
C ASP A 264 14.41 -14.55 -23.81
N LEU A 265 13.51 -13.67 -23.35
CA LEU A 265 12.91 -12.57 -24.12
C LEU A 265 13.51 -11.20 -23.78
N ASP A 266 14.61 -11.17 -23.01
CA ASP A 266 15.27 -9.95 -22.50
C ASP A 266 14.31 -8.99 -21.77
N ILE A 267 13.24 -9.53 -21.16
CA ILE A 267 12.31 -8.77 -20.33
C ILE A 267 12.97 -8.55 -18.95
N PRO A 268 13.11 -7.30 -18.48
CA PRO A 268 13.74 -7.02 -17.19
C PRO A 268 13.01 -7.64 -15.98
N LEU A 269 13.78 -8.27 -15.09
CA LEU A 269 13.34 -8.66 -13.74
C LEU A 269 13.99 -7.74 -12.71
N ASN A 270 13.33 -6.62 -12.42
CA ASN A 270 13.79 -5.66 -11.42
C ASN A 270 13.60 -6.23 -10.02
N LYS A 271 14.63 -6.11 -9.18
CA LYS A 271 14.61 -6.61 -7.81
C LYS A 271 14.42 -5.43 -6.87
N ILE A 272 13.51 -5.56 -5.91
CA ILE A 272 13.22 -4.49 -4.96
C ILE A 272 13.05 -5.10 -3.57
N VAL A 273 13.74 -4.52 -2.58
CA VAL A 273 13.50 -4.83 -1.17
C VAL A 273 12.89 -3.60 -0.53
N ILE A 274 11.74 -3.76 0.12
CA ILE A 274 11.02 -2.68 0.77
C ILE A 274 10.82 -3.02 2.24
N GLU A 275 11.31 -2.16 3.13
CA GLU A 275 11.11 -2.28 4.57
C GLU A 275 10.01 -1.33 5.03
N ALA A 276 9.08 -1.83 5.85
CA ALA A 276 8.14 -0.99 6.57
C ALA A 276 8.87 -0.11 7.59
N VAL A 277 8.59 1.19 7.56
CA VAL A 277 9.05 2.16 8.56
C VAL A 277 7.95 2.36 9.59
N GLU A 278 8.29 2.25 10.86
CA GLU A 278 7.37 2.48 11.97
C GLU A 278 7.68 3.75 12.75
N LYS A 279 6.62 4.46 13.16
CA LYS A 279 6.68 5.55 14.12
C LYS A 279 5.56 5.36 15.14
N GLY A 280 5.92 5.21 16.41
CA GLY A 280 4.94 4.98 17.49
C GLY A 280 4.12 3.69 17.32
N GLY A 281 4.74 2.63 16.76
CA GLY A 281 4.10 1.32 16.56
C GLY A 281 3.15 1.23 15.34
N GLN A 282 3.02 2.31 14.57
CA GLN A 282 2.26 2.35 13.32
C GLN A 282 3.20 2.46 12.12
N VAL A 283 2.91 1.69 11.07
CA VAL A 283 3.61 1.77 9.80
C VAL A 283 3.26 3.10 9.14
N VAL A 284 4.27 3.91 8.82
CA VAL A 284 4.10 5.23 8.22
C VAL A 284 4.42 5.23 6.73
N GLU A 285 5.39 4.42 6.29
CA GLU A 285 5.79 4.30 4.88
C GLU A 285 6.56 2.99 4.63
N GLY A 286 6.87 2.72 3.36
CA GLY A 286 7.88 1.75 2.96
C GLY A 286 9.13 2.48 2.47
N LYS A 287 10.32 1.97 2.81
CA LYS A 287 11.62 2.47 2.31
C LYS A 287 12.35 1.39 1.53
N LEU A 288 13.08 1.80 0.50
CA LEU A 288 13.96 0.88 -0.24
C LEU A 288 15.14 0.45 0.63
N GLN A 289 15.49 -0.82 0.51
CA GLN A 289 16.70 -1.41 1.08
C GLN A 289 17.68 -1.77 -0.05
N PRO A 290 19.00 -1.72 0.20
CA PRO A 290 19.99 -2.11 -0.79
C PRO A 290 19.84 -3.60 -1.13
N LEU A 291 20.11 -3.91 -2.39
CA LEU A 291 20.21 -5.30 -2.85
C LEU A 291 21.56 -5.90 -2.43
N PRO A 292 21.60 -7.19 -2.11
CA PRO A 292 22.84 -7.92 -1.87
C PRO A 292 23.61 -8.24 -3.16
#